data_AF-A0A1I5BS42-F1
#
_entry.id   AF-A0A1I5BS42-F1
#
_cell.length_a   1.000
_cell.length_b   1.000
_cell.length_c   1.000
_cell.angle_alpha   90.00
_cell.angle_beta   90.00
_cell.angle_gamma   90.00
#
_symmetry.space_group_name_H-M   'P 1'
#
loop_
_entity.id
_entity.type
_entity.pdbx_description
1 polymer ?
#
loop_
_entity_poly.entity_id
_entity_poly.type
_entity_poly.pdbx_seq_one_letter_code
_entity_poly.pdbx_strand_id
1 'polypeptide(L)' 'MNWKKLYRIYREEGLTVRKRGGRKRAVGTRAPMAVPQGPNQRWSLDFVSDSLSCGRRFRILNVIDDFSRECLAAVVD' A
#
# COMPACT_ATOMS: atom_id res chain seq x y z
N MET A 1 -23.74 7.41 -33.77
CA MET A 1 -24.21 7.60 -32.38
C MET A 1 -23.72 8.95 -31.88
N ASN A 2 -24.59 9.86 -31.42
CA ASN A 2 -24.16 11.16 -30.89
C ASN A 2 -23.92 11.08 -29.38
N TRP A 3 -22.66 10.88 -28.99
CA TRP A 3 -22.26 10.68 -27.61
C TRP A 3 -22.56 11.86 -26.67
N LYS A 4 -22.56 13.10 -27.20
CA LYS A 4 -22.88 14.30 -26.41
C LYS A 4 -24.35 14.33 -25.99
N LYS A 5 -25.26 13.99 -26.91
CA LYS A 5 -26.70 13.92 -26.62
C LYS A 5 -27.00 12.82 -25.60
N LEU A 6 -26.39 11.65 -25.76
CA LEU A 6 -26.55 10.52 -24.83
C LEU A 6 -26.10 10.89 -23.42
N TYR A 7 -24.91 11.49 -23.28
CA TYR A 7 -24.37 11.88 -21.98
C TYR A 7 -25.24 12.95 -21.29
N ARG A 8 -25.80 13.89 -22.08
CA ARG A 8 -26.70 14.92 -21.55
C ARG A 8 -27.97 14.31 -20.95
N ILE A 9 -28.62 13.40 -21.68
CA ILE A 9 -29.81 12.68 -21.21
C ILE A 9 -29.50 11.87 -19.95
N TYR A 10 -28.40 11.13 -19.91
CA TYR A 10 -28.00 10.36 -18.71
C TYR A 10 -27.78 11.24 -17.47
N ARG A 11 -27.32 12.48 -17.66
CA ARG A 11 -27.12 13.44 -16.57
C ARG A 11 -28.43 14.09 -16.14
N GLU A 12 -29.28 14.48 -17.09
CA GLU A 12 -30.60 15.08 -16.84
C GLU A 12 -31.54 14.09 -16.14
N GLU A 13 -31.53 12.83 -16.54
CA GLU A 13 -32.34 11.74 -15.98
C GLU A 13 -31.73 11.11 -14.72
N GLY A 14 -30.59 11.62 -14.22
CA GLY A 14 -29.95 11.08 -13.02
C GLY A 14 -29.43 9.64 -13.14
N LEU A 15 -29.31 9.10 -14.36
CA LEU A 15 -28.89 7.71 -14.65
C LEU A 15 -27.37 7.49 -14.52
N THR A 16 -26.66 8.42 -13.89
CA THR A 16 -25.22 8.29 -13.66
C THR A 16 -24.96 7.32 -12.52
N VAL A 17 -24.16 6.28 -12.79
CA VAL A 17 -23.74 5.32 -11.77
C VAL A 17 -22.99 6.08 -10.66
N ARG A 18 -23.51 6.03 -9.44
CA ARG A 18 -22.88 6.64 -8.27
C ARG A 18 -21.49 6.01 -8.08
N LYS A 19 -20.43 6.79 -8.30
CA LYS A 19 -19.07 6.36 -7.97
C LYS A 19 -19.01 6.14 -6.45
N ARG A 20 -18.68 4.91 -6.04
CA ARG A 20 -18.42 4.59 -4.64
C ARG A 20 -17.28 5.51 -4.19
N GLY A 21 -17.51 6.32 -3.15
CA GLY A 21 -16.47 7.18 -2.61
C GLY A 21 -15.25 6.33 -2.27
N GLY A 22 -14.07 6.75 -2.75
CA GLY A 22 -12.82 6.06 -2.45
C GLY A 22 -12.66 5.86 -0.93
N ARG A 23 -12.05 4.75 -0.52
CA ARG A 23 -11.77 4.48 0.89
C ARG A 23 -10.98 5.66 1.46
N LYS A 24 -11.58 6.41 2.39
CA LYS A 24 -10.87 7.49 3.11
C LYS A 24 -9.68 6.84 3.81
N ARG A 25 -8.46 7.09 3.31
CA ARG A 25 -7.24 6.74 4.05
C ARG A 25 -7.20 7.67 5.26
N ALA A 26 -6.88 7.13 6.44
CA ALA A 26 -6.65 7.96 7.60
C ALA A 26 -5.44 8.86 7.31
N VAL A 27 -5.69 10.11 6.94
CA VAL A 27 -4.70 11.19 6.91
C VAL A 27 -4.54 11.70 8.33
N GLY A 28 -4.26 10.78 9.27
CA GLY A 28 -3.95 11.18 10.63
C GLY A 28 -2.66 11.98 10.61
N THR A 29 -2.61 13.05 11.40
CA THR A 29 -1.45 13.89 11.70
C THR A 29 -0.31 13.03 12.26
N ARG A 30 0.35 12.25 11.40
CA ARG A 30 1.53 11.48 11.80
C ARG A 30 2.60 12.50 12.09
N ALA A 31 2.88 12.72 13.36
CA ALA A 31 4.11 13.38 13.77
C ALA A 31 5.27 12.72 13.00
N PRO A 32 6.22 13.50 12.48
CA PRO A 32 7.35 12.95 11.75
C PRO A 32 8.02 11.88 12.62
N MET A 33 8.30 10.73 12.02
CA MET A 33 8.90 9.64 12.78
C MET A 33 10.30 10.07 13.21
N ALA A 34 10.64 9.84 14.48
CA ALA A 34 11.97 10.14 14.99
C ALA A 34 13.04 9.35 14.21
N VAL A 35 14.11 10.05 13.83
CA VAL A 35 15.27 9.48 13.17
C VAL A 35 16.17 8.86 14.26
N PRO A 36 16.55 7.56 14.16
CA PRO A 36 17.43 6.94 15.13
C PRO A 36 18.82 7.60 15.11
N GLN A 37 19.45 7.73 16.27
CA GLN A 37 20.79 8.32 16.44
C GLN A 37 21.89 7.26 16.54
N GLY A 38 21.53 5.98 16.60
CA GLY A 38 22.47 4.87 16.63
C GLY A 38 21.84 3.54 16.24
N PRO A 39 22.67 2.49 16.06
CA PRO A 39 22.21 1.15 15.72
C PRO A 39 21.29 0.58 16.80
N ASN A 40 20.38 -0.33 16.41
CA ASN A 40 19.47 -1.06 17.29
C ASN A 40 18.49 -0.19 18.10
N GLN A 41 18.33 1.08 17.73
CA GLN A 41 17.33 1.96 18.34
C GLN A 41 15.95 1.80 17.69
N ARG A 42 15.92 1.38 16.42
CA ARG A 42 14.69 1.24 15.66
C ARG A 42 14.87 0.29 14.48
N TRP A 43 13.89 -0.58 14.29
CA TRP A 43 13.84 -1.51 13.18
C TRP A 43 12.61 -1.27 12.31
N SER A 44 12.80 -1.37 11.00
CA SER A 44 11.72 -1.50 10.03
C SER A 44 11.48 -2.98 9.73
N LEU A 45 10.20 -3.33 9.60
CA LEU A 45 9.78 -4.68 9.22
C LEU A 45 8.92 -4.59 7.97
N ASP A 46 9.21 -5.46 7.01
CA ASP A 46 8.41 -5.61 5.80
C ASP A 46 8.23 -7.07 5.41
N PHE A 47 7.25 -7.32 4.56
CA PHE A 47 7.04 -8.62 3.95
C PHE A 47 7.23 -8.53 2.45
N VAL A 48 8.07 -9.40 1.91
CA VAL A 48 8.19 -9.65 0.48
C VAL A 48 7.46 -10.95 0.17
N SER A 49 6.62 -10.96 -0.86
CA SER A 49 5.91 -12.16 -1.31
C SER A 49 6.47 -12.63 -2.64
N ASP A 50 6.63 -13.95 -2.78
CA ASP A 50 7.05 -14.56 -4.04
C ASP A 50 6.41 -15.96 -4.21
N SER A 51 6.62 -16.58 -5.37
CA SER A 51 6.06 -17.89 -5.74
C SER A 51 7.12 -18.76 -6.40
N LEU A 52 7.20 -20.02 -5.97
CA LEU A 52 8.03 -21.03 -6.61
C LEU A 52 7.42 -21.44 -7.96
N SER A 53 8.24 -22.06 -8.83
CA SER A 53 7.78 -22.61 -10.11
C SER A 53 6.66 -23.65 -9.98
N CYS A 54 6.56 -24.32 -8.83
CA CYS A 54 5.48 -25.25 -8.49
C CYS A 54 4.18 -24.57 -8.02
N GLY A 55 4.09 -23.23 -8.04
CA GLY A 55 2.92 -22.47 -7.62
C GLY A 55 2.78 -22.28 -6.09
N ARG A 56 3.70 -22.83 -5.28
CA ARG A 56 3.74 -22.58 -3.84
C ARG A 56 4.17 -21.15 -3.58
N ARG A 57 3.27 -20.37 -2.95
CA ARG A 57 3.54 -19.01 -2.49
C ARG A 57 4.23 -19.03 -1.14
N PHE A 58 5.16 -18.12 -0.93
CA PHE A 58 5.81 -17.90 0.35
C PHE A 58 5.99 -16.40 0.59
N ARG A 59 6.29 -16.05 1.84
CA ARG A 59 6.64 -14.68 2.22
C ARG A 59 7.92 -14.70 3.02
N ILE A 60 8.68 -13.63 2.89
CA ILE A 60 9.87 -13.36 3.69
C ILE A 60 9.54 -12.17 4.58
N LEU A 61 9.70 -12.34 5.89
CA LEU A 61 9.78 -11.23 6.84
C LEU A 61 11.20 -10.70 6.83
N ASN A 62 11.37 -9.44 6.44
CA ASN A 62 12.64 -8.73 6.54
C ASN A 62 12.63 -7.84 7.79
N VAL A 63 13.73 -7.87 8.54
CA VAL A 63 13.99 -6.98 9.68
C VAL A 63 15.24 -6.17 9.36
N ILE A 64 15.11 -4.86 9.29
CA ILE A 64 16.19 -3.95 8.90
C ILE A 64 16.41 -2.93 10.01
N ASP A 65 17.66 -2.69 10.36
CA ASP A 65 18.03 -1.59 11.25
C ASP A 65 17.96 -0.23 10.52
N ASP A 66 17.19 0.70 11.08
CA ASP A 66 16.91 1.98 10.40
C ASP A 66 18.13 2.92 10.35
N PHE A 67 19.11 2.73 11.25
CA PHE A 67 20.32 3.56 11.31
C PHE A 67 21.42 3.04 10.38
N SER A 68 21.83 1.78 10.56
CA SER A 68 22.92 1.14 9.80
C SER A 68 22.51 0.61 8.43
N ARG A 69 21.20 0.43 8.20
CA ARG A 69 20.62 -0.24 7.01
C ARG A 69 21.02 -1.70 6.87
N GLU A 70 21.50 -2.32 7.94
CA GLU A 70 21.81 -3.74 7.97
C GLU A 70 20.52 -4.57 8.02
N CYS A 71 20.51 -5.68 7.28
CA CYS A 71 19.46 -6.70 7.38
C CYS A 71 19.78 -7.60 8.57
N LEU A 72 18.98 -7.48 9.64
CA LEU A 72 19.16 -8.23 10.88
C LEU A 72 18.60 -9.64 10.76
N ALA A 73 17.51 -9.81 10.01
CA ALA A 73 16.89 -11.10 9.77
C ALA A 73 16.09 -11.12 8.47
N ALA A 74 16.12 -12.27 7.78
CA ALA A 74 15.24 -12.61 6.68
C ALA A 74 14.67 -14.01 6.94
N VAL A 75 13.39 -14.08 7.31
CA VAL A 75 12.74 -15.33 7.75
C VAL A 75 11.63 -15.70 6.78
N VAL A 76 11.68 -16.92 6.26
CA VAL A 76 10.68 -17.47 5.32
C VAL A 76 9.55 -18.15 6.11
N ASP A 77 8.31 -17.92 5.69
CA ASP A 77 7.08 -18.65 6.09
C ASP A 77 6.88 -19.91 5.24
#